data_AF-A0A7W1SUQ9-F1
#
_entry.id   AF-A0A7W1SUQ9-F1
#
_cell.length_a   1.000
_cell.length_b   1.000
_cell.length_c   1.000
_cell.angle_alpha   90.00
_cell.angle_beta   90.00
_cell.angle_gamma   90.00
#
_symmetry.space_group_name_H-M   'P 1'
#
loop_
_entity.id
_entity.type
_entity.pdbx_description
1 polymer ?
#
loop_
_entity_poly.entity_id
_entity_poly.type
_entity_poly.pdbx_seq_one_letter_code
_entity_poly.pdbx_strand_id
1 'polypeptide(L)'
;GLSTQAIRNYEDAGILPAADRTIHGYRTYTPLHAQALRAFLALVSGHGHQTATSIMRAVNRGAVEDALRLIDESHGQLLDDRRTLEAVDAALRDLAPVSQERGDTFIGPLARRLGLRPATLRKWENAGLVRPRRDPQTGYRIYSAADVRDIRLAHQLRRGGYLLEQIAPLIAQVRAAGGWSRWRPHCASGAAGCPPVGGRC
;
A
#
# COMPACT_ATOMS: atom_id res chain seq x y z
N GLY A 1 -15.40 -14.93 -6.29
CA GLY A 1 -16.47 -14.64 -7.27
C GLY A 1 -17.54 -13.79 -6.61
N LEU A 2 -18.21 -12.91 -7.36
CA LEU A 2 -19.31 -12.08 -6.86
C LEU A 2 -20.63 -12.85 -6.86
N SER A 3 -21.52 -12.57 -5.90
CA SER A 3 -22.86 -13.17 -5.85
C SER A 3 -23.78 -12.55 -6.89
N THR A 4 -24.83 -13.28 -7.28
CA THR A 4 -25.88 -12.78 -8.19
C THR A 4 -26.59 -11.54 -7.64
N GLN A 5 -26.75 -11.46 -6.31
CA GLN A 5 -27.34 -10.29 -5.66
C GLN A 5 -26.40 -9.06 -5.73
N ALA A 6 -25.08 -9.25 -5.65
CA ALA A 6 -24.13 -8.15 -5.79
C ALA A 6 -24.19 -7.53 -7.19
N ILE A 7 -24.35 -8.36 -8.24
CA ILE A 7 -24.50 -7.87 -9.62
C ILE A 7 -25.78 -7.03 -9.76
N ARG A 8 -26.90 -7.48 -9.17
CA ARG A 8 -28.16 -6.71 -9.16
C ARG A 8 -28.00 -5.37 -8.44
N ASN A 9 -27.33 -5.36 -7.28
CA ASN A 9 -27.09 -4.12 -6.55
C ASN A 9 -26.26 -3.12 -7.39
N TYR A 10 -25.30 -3.59 -8.20
CA TYR A 10 -24.53 -2.72 -9.09
C TYR A 10 -25.34 -2.22 -10.29
N GLU A 11 -26.24 -3.03 -10.84
CA GLU A 11 -27.21 -2.60 -11.84
C GLU A 11 -28.16 -1.54 -11.27
N ASP A 12 -28.77 -1.80 -10.11
CA ASP A 12 -29.70 -0.87 -9.43
C ASP A 12 -29.01 0.44 -9.04
N ALA A 13 -27.71 0.37 -8.70
CA ALA A 13 -26.88 1.53 -8.45
C ALA A 13 -26.46 2.27 -9.73
N GLY A 14 -26.78 1.79 -10.93
CA GLY A 14 -26.40 2.40 -12.22
C GLY A 14 -24.91 2.28 -12.57
N ILE A 15 -24.17 1.40 -11.88
CA ILE A 15 -22.77 1.10 -12.14
C ILE A 15 -22.65 0.21 -13.38
N LEU A 16 -23.56 -0.76 -13.52
CA LEU A 16 -23.70 -1.54 -14.73
C LEU A 16 -24.76 -0.90 -15.63
N PRO A 17 -24.63 -1.03 -16.97
CA PRO A 17 -25.74 -0.72 -17.86
C PRO A 17 -26.96 -1.58 -17.52
N ALA A 18 -28.15 -1.07 -17.84
CA ALA A 18 -29.38 -1.81 -17.63
C ALA A 18 -29.35 -3.12 -18.42
N ALA A 19 -29.67 -4.24 -17.74
CA ALA A 19 -29.68 -5.54 -18.37
C ALA A 19 -30.98 -5.72 -19.17
N ASP A 20 -30.85 -6.22 -20.40
CA ASP A 20 -32.00 -6.68 -21.16
C ASP A 20 -32.67 -7.85 -20.45
N ARG A 21 -33.94 -8.11 -20.80
CA ARG A 21 -34.68 -9.25 -20.29
C ARG A 21 -34.96 -10.26 -21.39
N THR A 22 -34.86 -11.54 -21.04
CA THR A 22 -35.32 -12.63 -21.91
C THR A 22 -36.84 -12.63 -22.03
N ILE A 23 -37.36 -13.41 -22.98
CA ILE A 23 -38.81 -13.67 -23.13
C ILE A 23 -39.47 -14.22 -21.85
N HIS A 24 -38.69 -14.85 -20.97
CA HIS A 24 -39.14 -15.40 -19.70
C HIS A 24 -38.89 -14.44 -18.51
N GLY A 25 -38.45 -13.20 -18.77
CA GLY A 25 -38.27 -12.16 -17.76
C GLY A 25 -36.95 -12.20 -16.99
N TYR A 26 -36.02 -13.10 -17.33
CA TYR A 26 -34.70 -13.16 -16.69
C TYR A 26 -33.77 -12.07 -17.24
N ARG A 27 -32.94 -11.46 -16.38
CA ARG A 27 -31.90 -10.51 -16.79
C ARG A 27 -30.82 -11.19 -17.62
N THR A 28 -30.39 -10.55 -18.69
CA THR A 28 -29.32 -11.02 -19.58
C THR A 28 -28.10 -10.12 -19.43
N TYR A 29 -27.02 -10.68 -18.89
CA TYR A 29 -25.75 -9.98 -18.78
C TYR A 29 -24.85 -10.31 -19.95
N THR A 30 -24.36 -9.28 -20.62
CA THR A 30 -23.50 -9.36 -21.81
C THR A 30 -22.03 -9.08 -21.45
N PRO A 31 -21.07 -9.30 -22.36
CA PRO A 31 -19.67 -8.93 -22.14
C PRO A 31 -19.46 -7.44 -21.76
N LEU A 32 -20.35 -6.55 -22.19
CA LEU A 32 -20.34 -5.13 -21.80
C LEU A 32 -20.51 -4.95 -20.29
N HIS A 33 -21.38 -5.73 -19.65
CA HIS A 33 -21.58 -5.67 -18.20
C HIS A 33 -20.31 -6.13 -17.46
N ALA A 34 -19.63 -7.16 -17.97
CA ALA A 34 -18.35 -7.61 -17.42
C ALA A 34 -17.26 -6.54 -17.57
N GLN A 35 -17.25 -5.80 -18.69
CA GLN A 35 -16.34 -4.68 -18.89
C GLN A 35 -16.64 -3.51 -17.94
N ALA A 36 -17.91 -3.13 -17.80
CA ALA A 36 -18.34 -2.09 -16.86
C ALA A 36 -17.95 -2.43 -15.42
N LEU A 37 -18.13 -3.69 -15.00
CA LEU A 37 -17.71 -4.15 -13.68
C LEU A 37 -16.19 -4.07 -13.47
N ARG A 38 -15.39 -4.47 -14.48
CA ARG A 38 -13.92 -4.34 -14.40
C ARG A 38 -13.48 -2.88 -14.31
N ALA A 39 -14.10 -2.01 -15.12
CA ALA A 39 -13.83 -0.57 -15.09
C ALA A 39 -14.17 0.01 -13.71
N PHE A 40 -15.33 -0.32 -13.16
CA PHE A 40 -15.73 0.10 -11.81
C PHE A 40 -14.71 -0.33 -10.75
N LEU A 41 -14.31 -1.61 -10.73
CA LEU A 41 -13.35 -2.12 -9.74
C LEU A 41 -11.97 -1.44 -9.87
N ALA A 42 -11.55 -1.11 -11.09
CA ALA A 42 -10.32 -0.34 -11.32
C ALA A 42 -10.45 1.11 -10.84
N LEU A 43 -11.60 1.76 -11.06
CA LEU A 43 -11.85 3.12 -10.58
C LEU A 43 -11.92 3.20 -9.05
N VAL A 44 -12.48 2.18 -8.38
CA VAL A 44 -12.60 2.15 -6.91
C VAL A 44 -11.23 2.24 -6.23
N SER A 45 -10.18 1.62 -6.81
CA SER A 45 -8.84 1.65 -6.20
C SER A 45 -8.17 3.03 -6.28
N GLY A 46 -8.51 3.82 -7.30
CA GLY A 46 -7.96 5.17 -7.50
C GLY A 46 -8.81 6.28 -6.88
N HIS A 47 -10.13 6.20 -7.01
CA HIS A 47 -11.06 7.30 -6.74
C HIS A 47 -12.02 7.05 -5.56
N GLY A 48 -12.03 5.83 -5.02
CA GLY A 48 -13.01 5.41 -4.03
C GLY A 48 -14.38 5.10 -4.62
N HIS A 49 -15.23 4.48 -3.80
CA HIS A 49 -16.48 3.85 -4.25
C HIS A 49 -17.53 4.84 -4.76
N GLN A 50 -17.68 6.00 -4.10
CA GLN A 50 -18.69 7.00 -4.44
C GLN A 50 -18.38 7.68 -5.77
N THR A 51 -17.13 8.10 -5.96
CA THR A 51 -16.67 8.71 -7.21
C THR A 51 -16.72 7.72 -8.36
N ALA A 52 -16.25 6.49 -8.16
CA ALA A 52 -16.34 5.43 -9.17
C ALA A 52 -17.79 5.15 -9.59
N THR A 53 -18.73 5.14 -8.64
CA THR A 53 -20.17 5.00 -8.94
C THR A 53 -20.68 6.16 -9.79
N SER A 54 -20.29 7.39 -9.45
CA SER A 54 -20.71 8.60 -10.17
C SER A 54 -20.15 8.64 -11.59
N ILE A 55 -18.88 8.26 -11.77
CA ILE A 55 -18.23 8.12 -13.09
C ILE A 55 -18.97 7.07 -13.93
N MET A 56 -19.20 5.87 -13.39
CA MET A 56 -19.89 4.80 -14.14
C MET A 56 -21.33 5.19 -14.52
N ARG A 57 -22.06 5.90 -13.64
CA ARG A 57 -23.39 6.45 -13.97
C ARG A 57 -23.35 7.48 -15.09
N ALA A 58 -22.33 8.32 -15.14
CA ALA A 58 -22.16 9.30 -16.22
C ALA A 58 -21.86 8.59 -17.55
N VAL A 59 -20.93 7.63 -17.54
CA VAL A 59 -20.59 6.79 -18.71
C VAL A 59 -21.81 6.04 -19.24
N ASN A 60 -22.57 5.37 -18.37
CA ASN A 60 -23.74 4.59 -18.76
C ASN A 60 -24.90 5.46 -19.31
N ARG A 61 -24.91 6.77 -19.01
CA ARG A 61 -25.89 7.73 -19.56
C ARG A 61 -25.36 8.46 -20.80
N GLY A 62 -24.15 8.15 -21.27
CA GLY A 62 -23.51 8.83 -22.40
C GLY A 62 -22.96 10.23 -22.07
N ALA A 63 -22.92 10.62 -20.79
CA ALA A 63 -22.40 11.91 -20.34
C ALA A 63 -20.87 11.83 -20.16
N VAL A 64 -20.15 11.69 -21.27
CA VAL A 64 -18.68 11.47 -21.27
C VAL A 64 -17.94 12.64 -20.65
N GLU A 65 -18.31 13.88 -20.97
CA GLU A 65 -17.68 15.09 -20.40
C GLU A 65 -17.81 15.15 -18.88
N ASP A 66 -18.97 14.79 -18.34
CA ASP A 66 -19.17 14.71 -16.88
C ASP A 66 -18.31 13.62 -16.24
N ALA A 67 -18.16 12.48 -16.90
CA ALA A 67 -17.31 11.40 -16.42
C ALA A 67 -15.83 11.83 -16.35
N LEU A 68 -15.33 12.51 -17.39
CA LEU A 68 -13.97 13.03 -17.43
C LEU A 68 -13.75 14.12 -16.37
N ARG A 69 -14.69 15.05 -16.23
CA ARG A 69 -14.64 16.07 -15.18
C ARG A 69 -14.58 15.47 -13.78
N LEU A 70 -15.38 14.44 -13.48
CA LEU A 70 -15.35 13.74 -12.19
C LEU A 70 -13.99 13.07 -11.93
N ILE A 71 -13.33 12.55 -12.97
CA ILE A 71 -11.98 11.98 -12.86
C ILE A 71 -10.98 13.07 -12.51
N ASP A 72 -11.01 14.20 -13.21
CA ASP A 72 -10.08 15.31 -13.00
C ASP A 72 -10.25 15.95 -11.61
N GLU A 73 -11.49 16.19 -11.19
CA GLU A 73 -11.81 16.67 -9.84
C GLU A 73 -11.28 15.72 -8.77
N SER A 74 -11.47 14.41 -8.97
CA SER A 74 -10.96 13.40 -8.04
C SER A 74 -9.44 13.36 -7.98
N HIS A 75 -8.74 13.53 -9.11
CA HIS A 75 -7.28 13.62 -9.12
C HIS A 75 -6.78 14.86 -8.40
N GLY A 76 -7.45 16.01 -8.60
CA GLY A 76 -7.15 17.26 -7.88
C GLY A 76 -7.25 17.06 -6.36
N GLN A 77 -8.35 16.50 -5.89
CA GLN A 77 -8.56 16.25 -4.46
C GLN A 77 -7.48 15.33 -3.86
N LEU A 78 -7.14 14.23 -4.53
CA LEU A 78 -6.10 13.31 -4.05
C LEU A 78 -4.71 13.94 -3.98
N LEU A 79 -4.40 14.87 -4.89
CA LEU A 79 -3.14 15.61 -4.86
C LEU A 79 -3.12 16.58 -3.66
N ASP A 80 -4.21 17.27 -3.39
CA ASP A 80 -4.31 18.21 -2.27
C ASP A 80 -4.32 17.49 -0.92
N ASP A 81 -4.98 16.33 -0.83
CA ASP A 81 -4.91 15.46 0.34
C ASP A 81 -3.47 15.00 0.61
N ARG A 82 -2.73 14.63 -0.45
CA ARG A 82 -1.30 14.25 -0.32
C ARG A 82 -0.45 15.40 0.18
N ARG A 83 -0.60 16.60 -0.39
CA ARG A 83 0.11 17.81 0.06
C ARG A 83 -0.19 18.12 1.53
N THR A 84 -1.45 17.96 1.93
CA THR A 84 -1.87 18.14 3.33
C THR A 84 -1.16 17.15 4.25
N LEU A 85 -1.11 15.87 3.89
CA LEU A 85 -0.41 14.85 4.66
C LEU A 85 1.11 15.11 4.73
N GLU A 86 1.73 15.57 3.64
CA GLU A 86 3.15 15.93 3.61
C GLU A 86 3.45 17.12 4.54
N ALA A 87 2.58 18.13 4.55
CA ALA A 87 2.70 19.28 5.45
C ALA A 87 2.53 18.87 6.92
N VAL A 88 1.55 18.01 7.22
CA VAL A 88 1.36 17.46 8.58
C VAL A 88 2.56 16.63 9.02
N ASP A 89 3.08 15.75 8.16
CA ASP A 89 4.25 14.93 8.48
C ASP A 89 5.51 15.79 8.70
N ALA A 90 5.70 16.85 7.91
CA ALA A 90 6.78 17.82 8.11
C ALA A 90 6.65 18.54 9.47
N ALA A 91 5.46 19.07 9.80
CA ALA A 91 5.22 19.74 11.08
C ALA A 91 5.43 18.79 12.27
N LEU A 92 4.99 17.53 12.17
CA LEU A 92 5.22 16.53 13.20
C LEU A 92 6.72 16.18 13.36
N ARG A 93 7.49 16.15 12.26
CA ARG A 93 8.94 15.95 12.29
C ARG A 93 9.67 17.11 12.96
N ASP A 94 9.25 18.34 12.72
CA ASP A 94 9.84 19.53 13.33
C ASP A 94 9.54 19.62 14.85
N LEU A 95 8.38 19.12 15.26
CA LEU A 95 7.99 19.02 16.68
C LEU A 95 8.64 17.84 17.41
N ALA A 96 9.10 16.82 16.69
CA ALA A 96 9.77 15.67 17.28
C ALA A 96 11.26 15.98 17.48
N PRO A 97 11.82 15.91 18.71
CA PRO A 97 13.26 16.04 18.88
C PRO A 97 13.95 14.91 18.12
N VAL A 98 14.71 15.27 17.09
CA VAL A 98 15.46 14.36 16.23
C VAL A 98 16.56 13.71 17.07
N SER A 99 16.21 12.63 17.76
CA SER A 99 17.21 11.71 18.28
C SER A 99 17.70 10.91 17.09
N GLN A 100 18.73 11.43 16.42
CA GLN A 100 19.53 10.65 15.48
C GLN A 100 19.89 9.32 16.16
N GLU A 101 19.52 8.22 15.51
CA GLU A 101 19.72 6.87 16.02
C GLU A 101 21.21 6.55 16.10
N ARG A 102 21.84 6.94 17.20
CA ARG A 102 23.14 6.43 17.65
C ARG A 102 22.86 5.61 18.90
N GLY A 103 22.74 4.31 18.71
CA GLY A 103 22.64 3.38 19.82
C GLY A 103 21.66 2.25 19.58
N ASP A 104 22.22 1.04 19.59
CA ASP A 104 21.66 -0.14 20.22
C ASP A 104 20.63 0.21 21.32
N THR A 105 19.38 -0.25 21.17
CA THR A 105 18.29 0.07 22.11
C THR A 105 17.61 -1.18 22.67
N PHE A 106 17.05 -1.09 23.86
CA PHE A 106 16.34 -2.21 24.50
C PHE A 106 14.85 -2.23 24.14
N ILE A 107 14.21 -3.39 24.29
CA ILE A 107 12.81 -3.63 23.90
C ILE A 107 11.81 -2.66 24.56
N GLY A 108 12.01 -2.30 25.83
CA GLY A 108 11.09 -1.47 26.59
C GLY A 108 11.03 -0.03 26.06
N PRO A 109 12.18 0.69 26.02
CA PRO A 109 12.26 2.01 25.39
C PRO A 109 11.78 2.03 23.94
N LEU A 110 12.13 1.00 23.15
CA LEU A 110 11.71 0.88 21.76
C LEU A 110 10.19 0.74 21.60
N ALA A 111 9.58 -0.17 22.38
CA ALA A 111 8.13 -0.38 22.38
C ALA A 111 7.38 0.90 22.74
N ARG A 112 7.82 1.58 23.81
CA ARG A 112 7.22 2.86 24.25
C ARG A 112 7.29 3.92 23.16
N ARG A 113 8.44 4.06 22.51
CA ARG A 113 8.67 5.05 21.43
C ARG A 113 7.78 4.81 20.22
N LEU A 114 7.53 3.54 19.88
CA LEU A 114 6.71 3.16 18.74
C LEU A 114 5.22 2.99 19.09
N GLY A 115 4.82 3.26 20.34
CA GLY A 115 3.45 3.03 20.80
C GLY A 115 3.02 1.56 20.78
N LEU A 116 3.98 0.63 20.79
CA LEU A 116 3.76 -0.82 20.76
C LEU A 116 3.84 -1.44 22.16
N ARG A 117 3.21 -2.59 22.35
CA ARG A 117 3.46 -3.42 23.54
C ARG A 117 4.75 -4.20 23.34
N PRO A 118 5.61 -4.39 24.37
CA PRO A 118 6.79 -5.25 24.25
C PRO A 118 6.47 -6.67 23.78
N ALA A 119 5.29 -7.20 24.11
CA ALA A 119 4.80 -8.49 23.61
C ALA A 119 4.63 -8.51 22.07
N THR A 120 4.25 -7.39 21.46
CA THR A 120 4.14 -7.26 20.00
C THR A 120 5.51 -7.37 19.34
N LEU A 121 6.53 -6.70 19.90
CA LEU A 121 7.90 -6.81 19.39
C LEU A 121 8.45 -8.23 19.55
N ARG A 122 8.15 -8.93 20.64
CA ARG A 122 8.50 -10.35 20.82
C ARG A 122 7.80 -11.24 19.79
N LYS A 123 6.52 -10.96 19.48
CA LYS A 123 5.80 -11.68 18.42
C LYS A 123 6.46 -11.49 17.05
N TRP A 124 6.97 -10.30 16.76
CA TRP A 124 7.64 -10.01 15.49
C TRP A 124 9.04 -10.62 15.40
N GLU A 125 9.78 -10.64 16.51
CA GLU A 125 11.02 -11.42 16.63
C GLU A 125 10.77 -12.90 16.35
N ASN A 126 9.75 -13.50 16.96
CA ASN A 126 9.39 -14.91 16.72
C ASN A 126 8.97 -15.17 15.27
N ALA A 127 8.35 -14.19 14.61
CA ALA A 127 8.00 -14.25 13.20
C ALA A 127 9.21 -13.99 12.27
N GLY A 128 10.41 -13.80 12.82
CA GLY A 128 11.64 -13.57 12.05
C GLY A 128 11.78 -12.17 11.47
N LEU A 129 10.89 -11.25 11.85
CA LEU A 129 10.85 -9.89 11.32
C LEU A 129 12.06 -9.07 11.76
N VAL A 130 12.60 -9.34 12.95
CA VAL A 130 13.87 -8.79 13.45
C VAL A 130 14.63 -9.84 14.22
N ARG A 131 15.96 -9.69 14.28
CA ARG A 131 16.85 -10.60 15.00
C ARG A 131 17.79 -9.79 15.88
N PRO A 132 17.26 -9.21 16.98
CA PRO A 132 18.08 -8.42 17.90
C PRO A 132 19.20 -9.29 18.48
N ARG A 133 20.38 -8.69 18.64
CA ARG A 133 21.50 -9.37 19.30
C ARG A 133 21.25 -9.42 20.80
N ARG A 134 21.94 -10.34 21.48
CA ARG A 134 22.01 -10.32 22.94
C ARG A 134 23.29 -9.63 23.37
N ASP A 135 23.14 -8.74 24.34
CA ASP A 135 24.25 -8.15 25.06
C ASP A 135 25.04 -9.30 25.74
N PRO A 136 26.35 -9.44 25.47
CA PRO A 136 27.15 -10.50 26.08
C PRO A 136 27.37 -10.32 27.59
N GLN A 137 27.23 -9.11 28.13
CA GLN A 137 27.41 -8.83 29.56
C GLN A 137 26.12 -8.98 30.35
N THR A 138 24.99 -8.55 29.79
CA THR A 138 23.71 -8.49 30.51
C THR A 138 22.69 -9.53 30.04
N GLY A 139 22.91 -10.17 28.89
CA GLY A 139 21.99 -11.11 28.26
C GLY A 139 20.71 -10.49 27.67
N TYR A 140 20.55 -9.17 27.79
CA TYR A 140 19.39 -8.43 27.29
C TYR A 140 19.40 -8.30 25.77
N ARG A 141 18.20 -8.13 25.20
CA ARG A 141 18.03 -7.91 23.75
C ARG A 141 18.35 -6.48 23.40
N ILE A 142 19.28 -6.34 22.46
CA ILE A 142 19.70 -5.09 21.87
C ILE A 142 19.24 -5.05 20.42
N TYR A 143 18.43 -4.04 20.09
CA TYR A 143 17.94 -3.74 18.75
C TYR A 143 18.85 -2.69 18.14
N SER A 144 19.50 -3.06 17.04
CA SER A 144 20.33 -2.14 16.27
C SER A 144 19.47 -1.12 15.53
N ALA A 145 20.09 -0.07 14.98
CA ALA A 145 19.39 0.88 14.11
C ALA A 145 18.73 0.18 12.89
N ALA A 146 19.30 -0.93 12.39
CA ALA A 146 18.69 -1.72 11.33
C ALA A 146 17.40 -2.41 11.79
N ASP A 147 17.43 -3.03 12.98
CA ASP A 147 16.24 -3.64 13.55
C ASP A 147 15.13 -2.61 13.78
N VAL A 148 15.47 -1.42 14.27
CA VAL A 148 14.50 -0.34 14.50
C VAL A 148 13.85 0.11 13.18
N ARG A 149 14.62 0.26 12.10
CA ARG A 149 14.07 0.57 10.77
C ARG A 149 13.09 -0.49 10.29
N ASP A 150 13.46 -1.76 10.40
CA ASP A 150 12.61 -2.87 9.95
C ASP A 150 11.31 -2.96 10.78
N ILE A 151 11.39 -2.70 12.09
CA ILE A 151 10.20 -2.62 12.97
C ILE A 151 9.30 -1.44 12.57
N ARG A 152 9.85 -0.27 12.25
CA ARG A 152 9.04 0.88 11.80
C ARG A 152 8.31 0.58 10.50
N LEU A 153 8.99 -0.03 9.53
CA LEU A 153 8.40 -0.42 8.25
C LEU A 153 7.25 -1.43 8.45
N ALA A 154 7.49 -2.46 9.26
CA ALA A 154 6.45 -3.42 9.63
C ALA A 154 5.25 -2.77 10.32
N HIS A 155 5.51 -1.81 11.20
CA HIS A 155 4.47 -1.09 11.90
C HIS A 155 3.57 -0.29 10.96
N GLN A 156 4.15 0.40 9.97
CA GLN A 156 3.39 1.13 8.97
C GLN A 156 2.57 0.20 8.07
N LEU A 157 3.15 -0.89 7.58
CA LEU A 157 2.44 -1.87 6.75
C LEU A 157 1.25 -2.49 7.48
N ARG A 158 1.39 -2.78 8.78
CA ARG A 158 0.26 -3.26 9.59
C ARG A 158 -0.86 -2.25 9.77
N ARG A 159 -0.54 -0.95 9.86
CA ARG A 159 -1.57 0.11 9.87
C ARG A 159 -2.30 0.21 8.54
N GLY A 160 -1.63 -0.14 7.44
CA GLY A 160 -2.23 -0.27 6.09
C GLY A 160 -3.02 -1.55 5.84
N GLY A 161 -3.21 -2.42 6.85
CA GLY A 161 -4.04 -3.62 6.75
C GLY A 161 -3.31 -4.90 6.33
N TYR A 162 -1.99 -4.87 6.14
CA TYR A 162 -1.21 -6.06 5.78
C TYR A 162 -1.07 -7.02 6.96
N LEU A 163 -1.21 -8.32 6.68
CA LEU A 163 -1.01 -9.39 7.67
C LEU A 163 0.48 -9.63 7.93
N LEU A 164 0.81 -10.15 9.12
CA LEU A 164 2.21 -10.35 9.52
C LEU A 164 2.93 -11.35 8.60
N GLU A 165 2.23 -12.37 8.11
CA GLU A 165 2.75 -13.38 7.18
C GLU A 165 3.09 -12.77 5.81
N GLN A 166 2.44 -11.67 5.43
CA GLN A 166 2.70 -10.94 4.17
C GLN A 166 3.87 -9.97 4.32
N ILE A 167 4.08 -9.45 5.54
CA ILE A 167 5.09 -8.42 5.82
C ILE A 167 6.49 -9.04 5.93
N ALA A 168 6.63 -10.20 6.57
CA ALA A 168 7.94 -10.80 6.81
C ALA A 168 8.73 -11.11 5.51
N PRO A 169 8.12 -11.68 4.45
CA PRO A 169 8.82 -11.88 3.16
C PRO A 169 9.23 -10.57 2.48
N LEU A 170 8.40 -9.52 2.58
CA LEU A 170 8.68 -8.22 1.98
C LEU A 170 9.90 -7.54 2.65
N ILE A 171 9.97 -7.58 3.98
CA ILE A 171 11.11 -7.05 4.73
C ILE A 171 12.39 -7.85 4.40
N ALA A 172 12.29 -9.17 4.26
CA ALA A 172 13.41 -10.00 3.85
C ALA A 172 13.94 -9.62 2.44
N GLN A 173 13.05 -9.37 1.48
CA GLN A 173 13.42 -8.90 0.14
C GLN A 173 14.08 -7.52 0.18
N VAL A 174 13.57 -6.59 1.00
CA VAL A 174 14.17 -5.26 1.18
C VAL A 174 15.58 -5.34 1.76
N ARG A 175 15.82 -6.25 2.71
CA ARG A 175 17.17 -6.52 3.24
C ARG A 175 18.09 -7.12 2.17
N ALA A 176 17.61 -8.10 1.41
CA ALA A 176 18.37 -8.76 0.35
C ALA A 176 18.76 -7.78 -0.79
N ALA A 177 17.93 -6.77 -1.05
CA ALA A 177 18.21 -5.70 -1.99
C ALA A 177 19.25 -4.65 -1.48
N GLY A 178 19.81 -4.84 -0.28
CA GLY A 178 20.83 -3.94 0.29
C GLY A 178 20.27 -2.74 1.06
N GLY A 179 18.98 -2.78 1.44
CA GLY A 179 18.32 -1.71 2.20
C GLY A 179 17.97 -0.47 1.36
N TRP A 180 17.08 0.37 1.90
CA TRP A 180 16.57 1.59 1.23
C TRP A 180 17.66 2.63 0.89
N SER A 181 18.89 2.47 1.38
CA SER A 181 20.05 3.29 1.01
C SER A 181 20.46 3.17 -0.47
N ARG A 182 19.89 2.23 -1.24
CA ARG A 182 20.10 2.11 -2.69
C ARG A 182 18.85 2.43 -3.53
N TRP A 183 17.78 3.01 -2.97
CA TRP A 183 16.70 3.53 -3.80
C TRP A 183 17.07 4.92 -4.35
N ARG A 184 17.98 4.95 -5.33
CA ARG A 184 18.04 6.04 -6.32
C ARG A 184 17.05 5.69 -7.43
N PRO A 185 16.04 6.52 -7.74
CA PRO A 185 15.31 6.33 -8.99
C PRO A 185 16.33 6.50 -10.12
N HIS A 186 16.56 5.43 -10.88
CA HIS A 186 17.37 5.51 -12.09
C HIS A 186 16.50 6.16 -13.16
N CYS A 187 16.42 7.49 -13.12
CA CYS A 187 16.03 8.28 -14.28
C CYS A 187 17.25 8.48 -15.16
N ALA A 188 17.12 7.98 -16.40
CA ALA A 188 17.83 8.36 -17.62
C ALA A 188 19.37 8.26 -17.64
N SER A 189 19.89 7.35 -18.46
CA SER A 189 20.45 7.70 -19.78
C SER A 189 21.34 6.55 -20.26
N GLY A 190 21.17 6.16 -21.51
CA GLY A 190 22.08 5.23 -22.17
C GLY A 190 23.50 5.79 -22.26
N ALA A 191 24.47 4.89 -22.13
CA ALA A 191 25.71 4.88 -22.91
C ALA A 191 26.51 3.61 -22.55
N ALA A 192 26.76 2.81 -23.59
CA ALA A 192 27.94 1.99 -23.84
C ALA A 192 28.79 1.42 -22.67
N GLY A 193 28.89 0.08 -22.67
CA GLY A 193 30.18 -0.60 -22.58
C GLY A 193 30.63 -1.06 -21.20
N CYS A 194 30.50 -2.37 -20.93
CA CYS A 194 31.55 -3.13 -20.24
C CYS A 194 31.38 -4.66 -20.48
N PRO A 195 32.48 -5.43 -20.55
CA PRO A 195 32.56 -6.74 -21.21
C PRO A 195 32.25 -7.93 -20.27
N PRO A 196 32.16 -9.19 -20.79
CA PRO A 196 31.84 -10.33 -19.95
C PRO A 196 33.07 -10.79 -19.16
N VAL A 197 32.91 -10.94 -17.84
CA VAL A 197 33.88 -11.67 -17.02
C VAL A 197 33.44 -13.13 -16.97
N GLY A 198 34.11 -13.95 -17.77
CA GLY A 198 34.09 -15.40 -17.65
C GLY A 198 35.15 -15.91 -16.68
N GLY A 199 34.88 -17.07 -16.09
CA GLY A 199 35.90 -18.12 -15.88
C GLY A 199 36.73 -18.07 -14.60
N ARG A 200 36.36 -18.95 -13.66
CA ARG A 200 37.20 -19.77 -12.76
C ARG A 200 38.73 -19.56 -12.79
N CYS A 201 39.31 -19.42 -11.60
CA CYS A 201 40.22 -20.38 -10.96
C CYS A 201 40.01 -20.30 -9.44
#